data_AF-A0A7R7WBV4-F1
#
_entry.id   AF-A0A7R7WBV4-F1
#
_cell.length_a   1.000
_cell.length_b   1.000
_cell.length_c   1.000
_cell.angle_alpha   90.00
_cell.angle_beta   90.00
_cell.angle_gamma   90.00
#
_symmetry.space_group_name_H-M   'P 1'
#
loop_
_entity.id
_entity.type
_entity.pdbx_description
1 polymer ?
#
loop_
_entity_poly.entity_id
_entity_poly.type
_entity_poly.pdbx_seq_one_letter_code
_entity_poly.pdbx_strand_id
1 'polypeptide(L)'
;MTDLRRKRPRTLWLGRDSSTRSEESRSSTEPNTEETPKQIPATNNRNGIIQFNCYEENPWSVYEPRAKIRRKQPITLAQHRKHRQNIVNIRCLPIDRPQDQNLLETIRRLSNPIFPRLLESYYHTGELHLIWEPMEITVNCILTARWPVNETELAYILRSTLDGIRFLRDQGRALAILEAETILLDRRGHVRLAGVEQSYQISASDMNAETLKLNALATITRGLMATGAGQVRWSSKVRAFLENLTTKSLDELMQDTFLKAATDERDLKLCVHVVKKKARNDLVLL
;
A
#
# COMPACT_ATOMS: atom_id res chain seq x y z
N MET A 1 58.69 -1.50 -19.17
CA MET A 1 57.66 -2.35 -19.82
C MET A 1 56.66 -2.73 -18.74
N THR A 2 55.39 -2.36 -18.72
CA THR A 2 54.53 -1.60 -19.65
C THR A 2 53.29 -1.20 -18.83
N ASP A 3 52.92 0.07 -18.92
CA ASP A 3 51.74 0.70 -18.32
C ASP A 3 50.50 0.36 -19.18
N LEU A 4 49.39 -0.04 -18.58
CA LEU A 4 48.11 -0.26 -19.28
C LEU A 4 46.95 0.39 -18.50
N ARG A 5 46.95 1.72 -18.53
CA ARG A 5 45.74 2.54 -18.43
C ARG A 5 44.71 2.09 -19.48
N ARG A 6 43.59 1.49 -19.04
CA ARG A 6 42.40 1.35 -19.91
C ARG A 6 41.45 2.53 -19.70
N LYS A 7 41.37 3.32 -20.77
CA LYS A 7 40.56 4.52 -20.98
C LYS A 7 39.06 4.24 -20.87
N ARG A 8 38.33 5.18 -20.27
CA ARG A 8 36.88 5.37 -20.40
C ARG A 8 36.51 5.76 -21.84
N PRO A 9 35.33 5.40 -22.35
CA PRO A 9 34.71 6.12 -23.46
C PRO A 9 33.86 7.30 -22.93
N ARG A 10 34.28 8.53 -23.26
CA ARG A 10 33.40 9.64 -23.68
C ARG A 10 33.09 9.35 -25.17
N THR A 11 31.96 9.64 -25.81
CA THR A 11 30.95 10.71 -25.79
C THR A 11 29.82 10.21 -26.72
N LEU A 12 28.59 10.72 -26.70
CA LEU A 12 28.14 11.73 -27.66
C LEU A 12 26.70 12.16 -27.31
N TRP A 13 26.54 13.44 -26.99
CA TRP A 13 25.28 14.15 -27.14
C TRP A 13 25.24 14.70 -28.56
N LEU A 14 24.16 14.42 -29.30
CA LEU A 14 23.81 15.14 -30.52
C LEU A 14 22.43 15.76 -30.29
N GLY A 15 22.39 17.08 -30.39
CA GLY A 15 21.18 17.89 -30.31
C GLY A 15 20.45 17.98 -31.64
N ARG A 16 19.20 18.47 -31.52
CA ARG A 16 18.39 19.29 -32.44
C ARG A 16 18.90 19.46 -33.88
N ASP A 17 18.02 19.19 -34.84
CA ASP A 17 17.41 20.27 -35.65
C ASP A 17 16.14 19.81 -36.40
N SER A 18 15.46 20.82 -36.91
CA SER A 18 14.06 21.02 -37.32
C SER A 18 13.58 20.42 -38.65
N SER A 19 12.24 20.34 -38.73
CA SER A 19 11.36 20.53 -39.90
C SER A 19 11.22 19.39 -40.92
N THR A 20 10.00 18.85 -41.07
CA THR A 20 9.12 19.18 -42.22
C THR A 20 7.70 18.66 -42.00
N ARG A 21 6.76 19.48 -42.47
CA ARG A 21 5.30 19.38 -42.43
C ARG A 21 4.82 18.55 -43.62
N SER A 22 3.91 17.61 -43.39
CA SER A 22 3.03 17.05 -44.43
C SER A 22 1.66 16.80 -43.82
N GLU A 23 0.72 17.69 -44.16
CA GLU A 23 -0.72 17.49 -44.02
C GLU A 23 -1.19 16.56 -45.13
N GLU A 24 -1.97 15.53 -44.81
CA GLU A 24 -2.90 14.91 -45.77
C GLU A 24 -4.19 14.54 -45.05
N SER A 25 -5.25 15.26 -45.41
CA SER A 25 -6.63 15.08 -44.98
C SER A 25 -7.30 13.97 -45.81
N ARG A 26 -8.20 13.18 -45.19
CA ARG A 26 -9.42 12.65 -45.84
C ARG A 26 -10.42 12.07 -44.83
N SER A 27 -11.53 12.81 -44.73
CA SER A 27 -12.94 12.40 -44.70
C SER A 27 -13.42 11.26 -43.78
N SER A 28 -14.09 11.67 -42.71
CA SER A 28 -15.47 11.36 -42.32
C SER A 28 -16.11 10.02 -42.74
N THR A 29 -16.35 9.18 -41.73
CA THR A 29 -17.56 8.35 -41.62
C THR A 29 -17.94 8.28 -40.14
N GLU A 30 -18.98 8.98 -39.72
CA GLU A 30 -19.66 8.71 -38.44
C GLU A 30 -20.35 7.34 -38.51
N PRO A 31 -20.39 6.60 -37.40
CA PRO A 31 -21.71 6.18 -36.97
C PRO A 31 -21.94 6.37 -35.47
N ASN A 32 -23.13 6.90 -35.20
CA ASN A 32 -23.96 6.71 -34.02
C ASN A 32 -23.32 6.85 -32.64
N THR A 33 -23.55 8.06 -32.11
CA THR A 33 -24.00 8.32 -30.76
C THR A 33 -24.76 7.15 -30.14
N GLU A 34 -24.08 6.35 -29.32
CA GLU A 34 -24.68 5.56 -28.26
C GLU A 34 -23.93 5.85 -26.96
N GLU A 35 -24.72 6.03 -25.91
CA GLU A 35 -24.43 6.89 -24.78
C GLU A 35 -23.18 6.49 -23.98
N THR A 36 -22.39 7.51 -23.67
CA THR A 36 -21.31 7.45 -22.68
C THR A 36 -21.88 7.07 -21.31
N PRO A 37 -21.45 5.98 -20.65
CA PRO A 37 -21.56 5.92 -19.21
C PRO A 37 -20.54 6.91 -18.65
N LYS A 38 -21.05 8.01 -18.11
CA LYS A 38 -20.29 9.03 -17.38
C LYS A 38 -19.24 8.36 -16.49
N GLN A 39 -18.03 8.94 -16.42
CA GLN A 39 -17.14 8.72 -15.29
C GLN A 39 -17.98 8.79 -14.02
N ILE A 40 -18.01 7.70 -13.25
CA ILE A 40 -18.54 7.74 -11.89
C ILE A 40 -17.36 8.21 -11.03
N PRO A 41 -17.28 9.50 -10.65
CA PRO A 41 -16.47 9.84 -9.49
C PRO A 41 -17.05 9.03 -8.33
N ALA A 42 -16.20 8.53 -7.42
CA ALA A 42 -16.67 7.96 -6.17
C ALA A 42 -17.68 8.95 -5.56
N THR A 43 -18.97 8.60 -5.61
CA THR A 43 -20.03 9.47 -5.13
C THR A 43 -19.89 9.44 -3.62
N ASN A 44 -19.27 10.47 -3.05
CA ASN A 44 -19.36 10.73 -1.63
C ASN A 44 -20.82 11.01 -1.33
N ASN A 45 -21.56 9.96 -0.99
CA ASN A 45 -22.92 10.10 -0.52
C ASN A 45 -22.86 10.75 0.87
N ARG A 46 -23.85 11.57 1.20
CA ARG A 46 -23.90 12.46 2.37
C ARG A 46 -23.79 11.77 3.75
N ASN A 47 -23.58 10.44 3.77
CA ASN A 47 -23.43 9.60 4.97
C ASN A 47 -22.01 9.05 5.19
N GLY A 48 -21.02 9.39 4.35
CA GLY A 48 -19.61 9.03 4.59
C GLY A 48 -19.22 7.56 4.38
N ILE A 49 -20.15 6.70 3.94
CA ILE A 49 -19.86 5.28 3.64
C ILE A 49 -19.37 5.17 2.20
N ILE A 50 -18.15 4.66 2.00
CA ILE A 50 -17.65 4.30 0.67
C ILE A 50 -18.38 3.05 0.19
N GLN A 51 -19.11 3.19 -0.91
CA GLN A 51 -19.84 2.09 -1.54
C GLN A 51 -18.96 1.44 -2.62
N PHE A 52 -18.64 0.16 -2.45
CA PHE A 52 -18.07 -0.70 -3.49
C PHE A 52 -19.10 -1.75 -3.90
N ASN A 53 -19.04 -2.16 -5.16
CA ASN A 53 -19.97 -3.11 -5.75
C ASN A 53 -19.57 -4.56 -5.46
N CYS A 54 -20.57 -5.42 -5.29
CA CYS A 54 -20.42 -6.86 -5.14
C CYS A 54 -21.09 -7.54 -6.33
N TYR A 55 -20.38 -8.45 -7.00
CA TYR A 55 -20.86 -9.15 -8.19
C TYR A 55 -20.81 -10.67 -7.98
N GLU A 56 -21.78 -11.40 -8.54
CA GLU A 56 -21.77 -12.88 -8.62
C GLU A 56 -21.28 -13.32 -10.00
N GLU A 57 -20.09 -12.86 -10.37
CA GLU A 57 -19.52 -13.04 -11.70
C GLU A 57 -18.05 -13.45 -11.63
N ASN A 58 -17.52 -13.97 -12.74
CA ASN A 58 -16.11 -14.28 -12.85
C ASN A 58 -15.26 -12.99 -12.91
N PRO A 59 -14.41 -12.68 -11.91
CA PRO A 59 -13.57 -11.48 -11.95
C PRO A 59 -12.57 -11.49 -13.11
N TRP A 60 -12.19 -12.68 -13.60
CA TRP A 60 -11.24 -12.85 -14.69
C TRP A 60 -11.82 -12.49 -16.07
N SER A 61 -13.14 -12.29 -16.17
CA SER A 61 -13.79 -11.71 -17.36
C SER A 61 -13.53 -10.21 -17.48
N VAL A 62 -13.30 -9.54 -16.34
CA VAL A 62 -13.05 -8.08 -16.23
C VAL A 62 -11.55 -7.79 -16.13
N TYR A 63 -10.83 -8.59 -15.36
CA TYR A 63 -9.41 -8.41 -15.07
C TYR A 63 -8.56 -9.51 -15.71
N GLU A 64 -7.43 -9.11 -16.28
CA GLU A 64 -6.41 -10.01 -16.81
C GLU A 64 -5.32 -10.20 -15.74
N PRO A 65 -5.11 -11.41 -15.22
CA PRO A 65 -4.02 -11.68 -14.28
C PRO A 65 -2.66 -11.57 -14.98
N ARG A 66 -1.68 -10.91 -14.35
CA ARG A 66 -0.36 -10.66 -14.96
C ARG A 66 0.80 -11.19 -14.14
N ALA A 67 0.65 -11.21 -12.82
CA ALA A 67 1.65 -11.78 -11.92
C ALA A 67 1.01 -12.17 -10.59
N LYS A 68 1.67 -13.06 -9.84
CA LYS A 68 1.38 -13.35 -8.43
C LYS A 68 2.53 -12.88 -7.57
N ILE A 69 2.19 -12.26 -6.46
CA ILE A 69 3.11 -11.98 -5.38
C ILE A 69 2.99 -13.15 -4.39
N ARG A 70 4.04 -13.98 -4.29
CA ARG A 70 4.07 -15.12 -3.36
C ARG A 70 4.46 -14.64 -1.97
N ARG A 71 3.45 -14.33 -1.16
CA ARG A 71 3.59 -13.99 0.27
C ARG A 71 2.75 -14.95 1.11
N LYS A 72 2.76 -14.76 2.44
CA LYS A 72 1.89 -15.51 3.38
C LYS A 72 0.43 -15.55 2.91
N GLN A 73 -0.04 -14.46 2.31
CA GLN A 73 -1.31 -14.41 1.60
C GLN A 73 -1.04 -14.08 0.11
N PRO A 74 -1.37 -14.99 -0.82
CA PRO A 74 -1.15 -14.75 -2.24
C PRO A 74 -1.97 -13.55 -2.74
N ILE A 75 -1.32 -12.64 -3.44
CA ILE A 75 -1.97 -11.51 -4.12
C ILE A 75 -1.70 -11.65 -5.62
N THR A 76 -2.76 -11.58 -6.42
CA THR A 76 -2.64 -11.54 -7.88
C THR A 76 -2.66 -10.10 -8.35
N LEU A 77 -1.59 -9.68 -9.04
CA LEU A 77 -1.56 -8.43 -9.78
C LEU A 77 -2.31 -8.63 -11.08
N ALA A 78 -3.36 -7.83 -11.28
CA ALA A 78 -4.19 -7.90 -12.45
C ALA A 78 -4.37 -6.52 -13.08
N GLN A 79 -4.67 -6.52 -14.37
CA GLN A 79 -4.91 -5.33 -15.17
C GLN A 79 -6.35 -5.36 -15.66
N HIS A 80 -7.06 -4.24 -15.58
CA HIS A 80 -8.41 -4.18 -16.14
C HIS A 80 -8.35 -4.32 -17.66
N ARG A 81 -9.14 -5.24 -18.23
CA ARG A 81 -9.07 -5.59 -19.67
C ARG A 81 -9.40 -4.42 -20.60
N LYS A 82 -10.47 -3.68 -20.28
CA LYS A 82 -10.88 -2.45 -21.01
C LYS A 82 -9.98 -1.25 -20.68
N HIS A 83 -9.74 -0.97 -19.39
CA HIS A 83 -8.94 0.16 -18.93
C HIS A 83 -7.53 -0.26 -18.52
N ARG A 84 -6.66 -0.50 -19.50
CA ARG A 84 -5.33 -1.07 -19.26
C ARG A 84 -4.44 -0.27 -18.30
N GLN A 85 -4.70 1.02 -18.08
CA GLN A 85 -3.93 1.78 -17.08
C GLN A 85 -4.30 1.43 -15.62
N ASN A 86 -5.43 0.74 -15.42
CA ASN A 86 -5.92 0.39 -14.09
C ASN A 86 -5.34 -0.98 -13.69
N ILE A 87 -4.36 -0.92 -12.78
CA ILE A 87 -3.76 -2.09 -12.14
C ILE A 87 -4.39 -2.25 -10.76
N VAL A 88 -4.70 -3.49 -10.38
CA VAL A 88 -5.35 -3.84 -9.12
C VAL A 88 -4.65 -5.00 -8.45
N ASN A 89 -4.85 -5.09 -7.12
CA ASN A 89 -4.41 -6.21 -6.32
C ASN A 89 -5.62 -7.08 -5.99
N ILE A 90 -5.65 -8.30 -6.51
CA ILE A 90 -6.75 -9.26 -6.29
C ILE A 90 -6.31 -10.25 -5.22
N ARG A 91 -7.07 -10.31 -4.14
CA ARG A 91 -6.90 -11.32 -3.08
C ARG A 91 -8.08 -12.29 -3.11
N CYS A 92 -7.77 -13.59 -3.16
CA CYS A 92 -8.76 -14.65 -3.13
C CYS A 92 -8.87 -15.22 -1.72
N LEU A 93 -10.11 -15.40 -1.25
CA LEU A 93 -10.43 -16.04 0.03
C LEU A 93 -11.40 -17.20 -0.24
N PRO A 94 -11.22 -18.36 0.42
CA PRO A 94 -12.22 -19.42 0.37
C PRO A 94 -13.53 -18.92 0.98
N ILE A 95 -14.68 -19.31 0.42
CA ILE A 95 -15.99 -18.86 0.91
C ILE A 95 -16.35 -19.52 2.24
N ASP A 96 -16.75 -18.69 3.19
CA ASP A 96 -17.65 -19.04 4.29
C ASP A 96 -18.74 -17.95 4.38
N ARG A 97 -19.88 -18.18 3.72
CA ARG A 97 -20.87 -17.12 3.38
C ARG A 97 -21.28 -16.20 4.56
N PRO A 98 -21.50 -16.69 5.79
CA PRO A 98 -21.81 -15.82 6.94
C PRO A 98 -20.64 -14.94 7.36
N GLN A 99 -19.40 -15.46 7.30
CA GLN A 99 -18.20 -14.69 7.63
C GLN A 99 -17.91 -13.65 6.56
N ASP A 100 -18.17 -13.97 5.29
CA ASP A 100 -17.93 -13.08 4.15
C ASP A 100 -18.80 -11.82 4.16
N GLN A 101 -20.09 -11.93 4.51
CA GLN A 101 -20.98 -10.77 4.60
C GLN A 101 -20.54 -9.81 5.72
N ASN A 102 -20.21 -10.35 6.89
CA ASN A 102 -19.68 -9.57 8.00
C ASN A 102 -18.33 -8.93 7.65
N LEU A 103 -17.48 -9.63 6.89
CA LEU A 103 -16.22 -9.13 6.40
C LEU A 103 -16.41 -7.91 5.48
N LEU A 104 -17.27 -8.02 4.46
CA LEU A 104 -17.52 -6.91 3.53
C LEU A 104 -18.19 -5.72 4.23
N GLU A 105 -19.11 -5.97 5.16
CA GLU A 105 -19.73 -4.92 5.98
C GLU A 105 -18.69 -4.21 6.86
N THR A 106 -17.76 -4.98 7.46
CA THR A 106 -16.65 -4.44 8.24
C THR A 106 -15.77 -3.52 7.40
N ILE A 107 -15.41 -3.93 6.17
CA ILE A 107 -14.63 -3.08 5.25
C ILE A 107 -15.38 -1.79 4.91
N ARG A 108 -16.70 -1.87 4.64
CA ARG A 108 -17.52 -0.68 4.34
C ARG A 108 -17.56 0.30 5.51
N ARG A 109 -17.81 -0.21 6.71
CA ARG A 109 -17.92 0.61 7.93
C ARG A 109 -16.59 1.25 8.31
N LEU A 110 -15.48 0.53 8.14
CA LEU A 110 -14.15 0.98 8.53
C LEU A 110 -13.39 1.67 7.39
N SER A 111 -14.10 2.19 6.40
CA SER A 111 -13.48 2.86 5.26
C SER A 111 -12.75 4.13 5.71
N ASN A 112 -11.43 4.12 5.60
CA ASN A 112 -10.56 5.23 5.97
C ASN A 112 -9.32 5.22 5.05
N PRO A 113 -8.77 6.39 4.65
CA PRO A 113 -7.58 6.46 3.79
C PRO A 113 -6.36 5.67 4.28
N ILE A 114 -6.27 5.40 5.58
CA ILE A 114 -5.19 4.59 6.17
C ILE A 114 -5.29 3.10 5.83
N PHE A 115 -6.43 2.62 5.34
CA PHE A 115 -6.57 1.27 4.81
C PHE A 115 -6.58 1.32 3.27
N PRO A 116 -6.10 0.28 2.58
CA PRO A 116 -6.31 0.14 1.16
C PRO A 116 -7.79 0.22 0.83
N ARG A 117 -8.13 0.97 -0.21
CA ARG A 117 -9.51 1.03 -0.68
C ARG A 117 -9.87 -0.25 -1.42
N LEU A 118 -10.94 -0.91 -0.97
CA LEU A 118 -11.60 -1.95 -1.74
C LEU A 118 -12.37 -1.29 -2.88
N LEU A 119 -12.08 -1.70 -4.11
CA LEU A 119 -12.71 -1.17 -5.31
C LEU A 119 -14.01 -1.94 -5.61
N GLU A 120 -13.92 -3.27 -5.59
CA GLU A 120 -14.99 -4.19 -5.97
C GLU A 120 -14.79 -5.54 -5.27
N SER A 121 -15.83 -6.36 -5.22
CA SER A 121 -15.72 -7.77 -4.83
C SER A 121 -16.50 -8.68 -5.77
N TYR A 122 -15.98 -9.87 -6.04
CA TYR A 122 -16.60 -10.87 -6.91
C TYR A 122 -16.71 -12.21 -6.18
N TYR A 123 -17.88 -12.84 -6.25
CA TYR A 123 -18.10 -14.21 -5.82
C TYR A 123 -18.07 -15.11 -7.05
N HIS A 124 -17.08 -16.00 -7.11
CA HIS A 124 -16.91 -16.91 -8.23
C HIS A 124 -16.36 -18.26 -7.75
N THR A 125 -16.98 -19.36 -8.23
CA THR A 125 -16.48 -20.73 -8.03
C THR A 125 -16.14 -21.10 -6.57
N GLY A 126 -16.92 -20.64 -5.60
CA GLY A 126 -16.65 -20.95 -4.19
C GLY A 126 -15.58 -20.06 -3.53
N GLU A 127 -15.15 -18.99 -4.19
CA GLU A 127 -14.15 -18.04 -3.69
C GLU A 127 -14.66 -16.58 -3.73
N LEU A 128 -14.33 -15.83 -2.67
CA LEU A 128 -14.49 -14.39 -2.62
C LEU A 128 -13.21 -13.72 -3.11
N HIS A 129 -13.35 -12.94 -4.18
CA HIS A 129 -12.26 -12.16 -4.79
C HIS A 129 -12.42 -10.69 -4.40
N LEU A 130 -11.46 -10.18 -3.64
CA LEU A 130 -11.41 -8.79 -3.18
C LEU A 130 -10.47 -7.99 -4.08
N ILE A 131 -11.00 -6.96 -4.75
CA ILE A 131 -10.27 -6.15 -5.72
C ILE A 131 -9.82 -4.87 -5.04
N TRP A 132 -8.56 -4.80 -4.65
CA TRP A 132 -7.99 -3.67 -3.94
C TRP A 132 -7.28 -2.71 -4.89
N GLU A 133 -7.20 -1.45 -4.49
CA GLU A 133 -6.29 -0.50 -5.11
C GLU A 133 -4.82 -0.99 -5.06
N PRO A 134 -3.97 -0.57 -6.01
CA PRO A 134 -2.63 -1.13 -6.14
C PRO A 134 -1.69 -0.62 -5.03
N MET A 135 -1.04 -1.57 -4.35
CA MET A 135 0.03 -1.32 -3.38
C MET A 135 1.37 -1.73 -3.98
N GLU A 136 2.40 -0.91 -3.82
CA GLU A 136 3.66 -1.07 -4.53
C GLU A 136 4.65 -1.96 -3.78
N ILE A 137 4.82 -1.71 -2.49
CA ILE A 137 5.73 -2.46 -1.62
C ILE A 137 5.14 -2.58 -0.21
N THR A 138 5.77 -3.39 0.62
CA THR A 138 5.50 -3.46 2.06
C THR A 138 6.73 -3.03 2.84
N VAL A 139 6.56 -2.77 4.13
CA VAL A 139 7.70 -2.53 5.04
C VAL A 139 8.64 -3.73 5.04
N ASN A 140 8.13 -4.95 4.87
CA ASN A 140 8.97 -6.15 4.71
C ASN A 140 9.90 -6.08 3.48
N CYS A 141 9.44 -5.48 2.36
CA CYS A 141 10.31 -5.22 1.21
C CYS A 141 11.42 -4.22 1.56
N ILE A 142 11.15 -3.20 2.38
CA ILE A 142 12.15 -2.21 2.83
C ILE A 142 13.23 -2.91 3.68
N LEU A 143 12.80 -3.77 4.62
CA LEU A 143 13.68 -4.58 5.46
C LEU A 143 14.57 -5.51 4.62
N THR A 144 13.95 -6.26 3.71
CA THR A 144 14.65 -7.20 2.82
C THR A 144 15.63 -6.49 1.87
N ALA A 145 15.22 -5.33 1.33
CA ALA A 145 16.07 -4.51 0.48
C ALA A 145 17.22 -3.84 1.25
N ARG A 146 17.16 -3.80 2.58
CA ARG A 146 18.06 -3.03 3.46
C ARG A 146 18.15 -1.57 3.02
N TRP A 147 16.99 -0.96 2.74
CA TRP A 147 16.95 0.47 2.48
C TRP A 147 17.36 1.24 3.75
N PRO A 148 18.31 2.19 3.67
CA PRO A 148 18.78 2.91 4.85
C PRO A 148 17.76 3.95 5.29
N VAL A 149 16.80 3.50 6.10
CA VAL A 149 15.70 4.33 6.60
C VAL A 149 16.28 5.46 7.48
N ASN A 150 15.85 6.70 7.23
CA ASN A 150 16.20 7.84 8.07
C ASN A 150 15.11 8.16 9.12
N GLU A 151 15.36 9.12 10.00
CA GLU A 151 14.41 9.47 11.09
C GLU A 151 13.06 9.98 10.58
N THR A 152 13.04 10.75 9.50
CA THR A 152 11.81 11.31 8.93
C THR A 152 10.95 10.22 8.29
N GLU A 153 11.57 9.35 7.49
CA GLU A 153 10.92 8.17 6.91
C GLU A 153 10.36 7.25 7.99
N LEU A 154 11.14 7.00 9.05
CA LEU A 154 10.70 6.19 10.20
C LEU A 154 9.52 6.85 10.92
N ALA A 155 9.60 8.15 11.21
CA ALA A 155 8.52 8.89 11.87
C ALA A 155 7.23 8.82 11.06
N TYR A 156 7.30 8.93 9.72
CA TYR A 156 6.14 8.87 8.85
C TYR A 156 5.48 7.48 8.84
N ILE A 157 6.28 6.40 8.77
CA ILE A 157 5.78 5.02 8.87
C ILE A 157 5.06 4.80 10.21
N LEU A 158 5.70 5.22 11.30
CA LEU A 158 5.16 5.02 12.65
C LEU A 158 3.91 5.84 12.90
N ARG A 159 3.92 7.12 12.51
CA ARG A 159 2.77 8.02 12.64
C ARG A 159 1.55 7.45 11.91
N SER A 160 1.71 7.10 10.65
CA SER A 160 0.62 6.53 9.84
C SER A 160 0.10 5.22 10.42
N THR A 161 1.01 4.34 10.88
CA THR A 161 0.62 3.06 11.49
C THR A 161 -0.17 3.28 12.79
N LEU A 162 0.27 4.20 13.64
CA LEU A 162 -0.42 4.56 14.88
C LEU A 162 -1.75 5.25 14.62
N ASP A 163 -1.86 6.07 13.57
CA ASP A 163 -3.12 6.67 13.14
C ASP A 163 -4.15 5.60 12.75
N GLY A 164 -3.71 4.53 12.07
CA GLY A 164 -4.59 3.40 11.73
C GLY A 164 -4.99 2.55 12.94
N ILE A 165 -4.06 2.30 13.87
CA ILE A 165 -4.35 1.61 15.13
C ILE A 165 -5.35 2.43 15.96
N ARG A 166 -5.13 3.75 16.08
CA ARG A 166 -6.01 4.67 16.78
C ARG A 166 -7.41 4.69 16.18
N PHE A 167 -7.50 4.78 14.85
CA PHE A 167 -8.80 4.74 14.18
C PHE A 167 -9.57 3.47 14.54
N LEU A 168 -8.95 2.28 14.50
CA LEU A 168 -9.62 1.04 14.87
C LEU A 168 -10.03 1.02 16.34
N ARG A 169 -9.14 1.46 17.24
CA ARG A 169 -9.42 1.56 18.67
C ARG A 169 -10.65 2.43 18.92
N ASP A 170 -10.73 3.59 18.27
CA ASP A 170 -11.85 4.53 18.40
C ASP A 170 -13.17 3.94 17.84
N GLN A 171 -13.09 2.90 17.01
CA GLN A 171 -14.22 2.08 16.55
C GLN A 171 -14.46 0.84 17.41
N GLY A 172 -13.79 0.68 18.55
CA GLY A 172 -13.90 -0.49 19.43
C GLY A 172 -13.27 -1.76 18.86
N ARG A 173 -12.21 -1.63 18.05
CA ARG A 173 -11.58 -2.73 17.32
C ARG A 173 -10.06 -2.72 17.41
N ALA A 174 -9.46 -3.87 17.11
CA ALA A 174 -8.02 -4.02 16.95
C ALA A 174 -7.69 -4.85 15.70
N LEU A 175 -6.48 -4.68 15.17
CA LEU A 175 -5.94 -5.53 14.10
C LEU A 175 -5.70 -6.94 14.65
N ALA A 176 -6.10 -7.97 13.91
CA ALA A 176 -5.73 -9.35 14.24
C ALA A 176 -4.21 -9.55 14.25
N ILE A 177 -3.55 -9.02 13.22
CA ILE A 177 -2.12 -9.19 12.97
C ILE A 177 -1.54 -7.83 12.55
N LEU A 178 -0.37 -7.49 13.09
CA LEU A 178 0.47 -6.41 12.60
C LEU A 178 1.88 -6.95 12.38
N GLU A 179 2.30 -7.00 11.13
CA GLU A 179 3.63 -7.43 10.71
C GLU A 179 4.19 -6.44 9.69
N ALA A 180 5.49 -6.51 9.41
CA ALA A 180 6.09 -5.70 8.35
C ALA A 180 5.44 -5.94 6.96
N GLU A 181 4.79 -7.10 6.76
CA GLU A 181 4.06 -7.44 5.55
C GLU A 181 2.67 -6.77 5.48
N THR A 182 2.08 -6.40 6.62
CA THR A 182 0.75 -5.78 6.68
C THR A 182 0.81 -4.25 6.64
N ILE A 183 2.01 -3.66 6.67
CA ILE A 183 2.22 -2.22 6.46
C ILE A 183 2.64 -2.01 5.00
N LEU A 184 1.75 -1.42 4.22
CA LEU A 184 1.84 -1.26 2.77
C LEU A 184 2.24 0.17 2.42
N LEU A 185 2.88 0.34 1.26
CA LEU A 185 3.16 1.66 0.70
C LEU A 185 2.63 1.73 -0.74
N ASP A 186 1.92 2.81 -1.05
CA ASP A 186 1.50 3.10 -2.42
C ASP A 186 2.61 3.80 -3.23
N ARG A 187 2.34 4.04 -4.52
CA ARG A 187 3.30 4.67 -5.46
C ARG A 187 3.76 6.08 -5.07
N ARG A 188 3.01 6.76 -4.20
CA ARG A 188 3.34 8.10 -3.71
C ARG A 188 4.14 8.05 -2.42
N GLY A 189 4.21 6.90 -1.76
CA GLY A 189 4.85 6.73 -0.46
C GLY A 189 3.87 6.77 0.71
N HIS A 190 2.56 6.84 0.47
CA HIS A 190 1.61 6.81 1.57
C HIS A 190 1.56 5.43 2.20
N VAL A 191 1.54 5.42 3.53
CA VAL A 191 1.50 4.20 4.33
C VAL A 191 0.06 3.79 4.55
N ARG A 192 -0.23 2.49 4.38
CA ARG A 192 -1.55 1.91 4.60
C ARG A 192 -1.44 0.60 5.38
N LEU A 193 -2.51 0.22 6.06
CA LEU A 193 -2.58 -1.02 6.84
C LEU A 193 -3.47 -2.04 6.13
N ALA A 194 -2.95 -3.24 5.88
CA ALA A 194 -3.75 -4.40 5.49
C ALA A 194 -4.46 -5.01 6.71
N GLY A 195 -5.46 -5.87 6.47
CA GLY A 195 -6.07 -6.69 7.51
C GLY A 195 -7.25 -6.04 8.23
N VAL A 196 -7.79 -4.92 7.73
CA VAL A 196 -9.01 -4.30 8.27
C VAL A 196 -10.18 -5.26 8.26
N GLU A 197 -10.23 -6.12 7.25
CA GLU A 197 -11.25 -7.15 7.05
C GLU A 197 -11.17 -8.28 8.09
N GLN A 198 -10.01 -8.43 8.74
CA GLN A 198 -9.76 -9.38 9.83
C GLN A 198 -9.67 -8.68 11.19
N SER A 199 -9.93 -7.37 11.26
CA SER A 199 -10.01 -6.67 12.54
C SER A 199 -11.10 -7.29 13.41
N TYR A 200 -10.93 -7.29 14.72
CA TYR A 200 -11.87 -7.89 15.66
C TYR A 200 -12.31 -6.87 16.69
N GLN A 201 -13.50 -7.08 17.24
CA GLN A 201 -14.07 -6.24 18.29
C GLN A 201 -13.34 -6.48 19.60
N ILE A 202 -13.08 -5.41 20.34
CA ILE A 202 -12.36 -5.49 21.61
C ILE A 202 -13.01 -4.57 22.62
N SER A 203 -13.12 -5.04 23.87
CA SER A 203 -13.66 -4.23 24.96
C SER A 203 -12.66 -3.16 25.37
N ALA A 204 -13.14 -2.05 25.94
CA ALA A 204 -12.26 -0.99 26.43
C ALA A 204 -11.27 -1.48 27.52
N SER A 205 -11.68 -2.45 28.36
CA SER A 205 -10.82 -3.03 29.40
C SER A 205 -9.68 -3.88 28.83
N ASP A 206 -9.83 -4.43 27.62
CA ASP A 206 -8.82 -5.27 26.98
C ASP A 206 -7.87 -4.47 26.07
N MET A 207 -8.09 -3.16 25.90
CA MET A 207 -7.26 -2.29 25.06
C MET A 207 -5.94 -1.95 25.77
N ASN A 208 -4.89 -2.71 25.48
CA ASN A 208 -3.55 -2.52 26.00
C ASN A 208 -2.51 -2.58 24.85
N ALA A 209 -1.23 -2.42 25.18
CA ALA A 209 -0.16 -2.38 24.18
C ALA A 209 -0.06 -3.67 23.33
N GLU A 210 -0.38 -4.83 23.90
CA GLU A 210 -0.35 -6.10 23.19
C GLU A 210 -1.53 -6.23 22.22
N THR A 211 -2.75 -5.94 22.68
CA THR A 211 -3.94 -6.05 21.85
C THR A 211 -3.98 -5.00 20.74
N LEU A 212 -3.47 -3.80 21.00
CA LEU A 212 -3.25 -2.75 20.00
C LEU A 212 -2.02 -3.00 19.10
N LYS A 213 -1.32 -4.12 19.30
CA LYS A 213 -0.16 -4.55 18.51
C LYS A 213 1.05 -3.60 18.57
N LEU A 214 1.18 -2.81 19.64
CA LEU A 214 2.31 -1.89 19.83
C LEU A 214 3.64 -2.63 20.05
N ASN A 215 3.62 -3.81 20.68
CA ASN A 215 4.80 -4.67 20.80
C ASN A 215 5.31 -5.17 19.43
N ALA A 216 4.38 -5.50 18.53
CA ALA A 216 4.72 -5.88 17.16
C ALA A 216 5.29 -4.67 16.40
N LEU A 217 4.69 -3.49 16.57
CA LEU A 217 5.21 -2.25 16.00
C LEU A 217 6.62 -1.92 16.51
N ALA A 218 6.92 -2.12 17.79
CA ALA A 218 8.27 -1.95 18.35
C ALA A 218 9.29 -2.89 17.70
N THR A 219 8.87 -4.12 17.38
CA THR A 219 9.71 -5.10 16.68
C THR A 219 10.01 -4.66 15.25
N ILE A 220 8.99 -4.20 14.51
CA ILE A 220 9.13 -3.66 13.15
C ILE A 220 10.04 -2.41 13.18
N THR A 221 9.85 -1.52 14.15
CA THR A 221 10.65 -0.31 14.36
C THR A 221 12.12 -0.64 14.53
N ARG A 222 12.44 -1.62 15.38
CA ARG A 222 13.83 -2.09 15.59
C ARG A 222 14.42 -2.64 14.29
N GLY A 223 13.64 -3.37 13.51
CA GLY A 223 14.05 -3.87 12.19
C GLY A 223 14.39 -2.72 11.22
N LEU A 224 13.54 -1.70 11.14
CA LEU A 224 13.78 -0.52 10.30
C LEU A 224 14.98 0.28 10.78
N MET A 225 15.17 0.42 12.09
CA MET A 225 16.35 1.09 12.64
C MET A 225 17.65 0.35 12.28
N ALA A 226 17.61 -0.98 12.20
CA ALA A 226 18.75 -1.80 11.84
C ALA A 226 19.12 -1.70 10.35
N THR A 227 18.21 -1.33 9.45
CA THR A 227 18.57 -1.15 8.02
C THR A 227 19.44 0.06 7.78
N GLY A 228 19.35 1.09 8.63
CA GLY A 228 20.22 2.27 8.63
C GLY A 228 21.50 2.11 9.45
N ALA A 229 21.75 0.93 10.05
CA ALA A 229 22.90 0.72 10.93
C ALA A 229 24.23 1.02 10.22
N GLY A 230 25.02 1.93 10.79
CA GLY A 230 26.30 2.39 10.23
C GLY A 230 26.21 3.59 9.28
N GLN A 231 25.02 3.96 8.83
CA GLN A 231 24.80 5.15 7.98
C GLN A 231 24.02 6.25 8.70
N VAL A 232 23.14 5.88 9.63
CA VAL A 232 22.27 6.81 10.36
C VAL A 232 22.57 6.73 11.86
N ARG A 233 22.82 7.89 12.48
CA ARG A 233 22.93 8.00 13.93
C ARG A 233 21.57 8.35 14.51
N TRP A 234 20.83 7.34 14.97
CA TRP A 234 19.53 7.52 15.63
C TRP A 234 19.64 8.44 16.85
N SER A 235 18.78 9.45 16.90
CA SER A 235 18.69 10.43 17.97
C SER A 235 18.18 9.79 19.26
N SER A 236 18.43 10.44 20.40
CA SER A 236 17.88 10.01 21.69
C SER A 236 16.36 9.99 21.67
N LYS A 237 15.72 10.88 20.89
CA LYS A 237 14.27 10.94 20.70
C LYS A 237 13.73 9.66 20.07
N VAL A 238 14.34 9.18 18.98
CA VAL A 238 13.92 7.94 18.31
C VAL A 238 14.05 6.73 19.24
N ARG A 239 15.17 6.63 19.96
CA ARG A 239 15.40 5.53 20.90
C ARG A 239 14.40 5.55 22.05
N ALA A 240 14.15 6.73 22.62
CA ALA A 240 13.14 6.89 23.66
C ALA A 240 11.73 6.54 23.14
N PHE A 241 11.40 6.92 21.91
CA PHE A 241 10.13 6.56 21.29
C PHE A 241 9.95 5.04 21.13
N LEU A 242 11.01 4.34 20.71
CA LEU A 242 11.01 2.88 20.61
C LEU A 242 10.70 2.21 21.96
N GLU A 243 11.33 2.66 23.05
CA GLU A 243 11.04 2.15 24.40
C GLU A 243 9.62 2.52 24.87
N ASN A 244 9.14 3.69 24.45
CA ASN A 244 7.79 4.15 24.79
C ASN A 244 6.69 3.31 24.11
N LEU A 245 6.94 2.71 22.94
CA LEU A 245 5.95 1.90 22.22
C LEU A 245 5.35 0.77 23.08
N THR A 246 6.12 0.22 24.02
CA THR A 246 5.67 -0.90 24.86
C THR A 246 5.29 -0.47 26.28
N THR A 247 5.49 0.80 26.64
CA THR A 247 5.34 1.29 28.02
C THR A 247 4.31 2.40 28.16
N LYS A 248 4.05 3.17 27.11
CA LYS A 248 3.09 4.29 27.11
C LYS A 248 1.78 3.92 26.44
N SER A 249 0.72 4.65 26.79
CA SER A 249 -0.56 4.55 26.12
C SER A 249 -0.48 5.07 24.68
N LEU A 250 -1.43 4.63 23.84
CA LEU A 250 -1.52 5.09 22.46
C LEU A 250 -1.69 6.63 22.38
N ASP A 251 -2.48 7.23 23.27
CA ASP A 251 -2.71 8.68 23.24
C ASP A 251 -1.44 9.45 23.60
N GLU A 252 -0.64 8.98 24.56
CA GLU A 252 0.65 9.59 24.88
C GLU A 252 1.65 9.46 23.72
N LEU A 253 1.68 8.30 23.05
CA LEU A 253 2.53 8.08 21.87
C LEU A 253 2.18 9.05 20.74
N MET A 254 0.89 9.30 20.51
CA MET A 254 0.41 10.22 19.48
C MET A 254 0.80 11.69 19.74
N GLN A 255 1.09 12.05 20.99
CA GLN A 255 1.56 13.39 21.37
C GLN A 255 3.09 13.53 21.33
N ASP A 256 3.83 12.45 21.08
CA ASP A 256 5.29 12.49 21.09
C ASP A 256 5.83 13.42 19.98
N THR A 257 6.77 14.29 20.37
CA THR A 257 7.40 15.26 19.47
C THR A 257 8.15 14.62 18.31
N PHE A 258 8.60 13.37 18.44
CA PHE A 258 9.23 12.63 17.36
C PHE A 258 8.28 12.47 16.17
N LEU A 259 7.00 12.16 16.42
CA LEU A 259 6.01 12.00 15.35
C LEU A 259 5.63 13.32 14.67
N LYS A 260 5.97 14.48 15.25
CA LYS A 260 5.78 15.79 14.62
C LYS A 260 6.74 16.04 13.46
N ALA A 261 7.82 15.26 13.35
CA ALA A 261 8.75 15.34 12.22
C ALA A 261 8.16 14.75 10.91
N ALA A 262 7.11 13.93 11.01
CA ALA A 262 6.42 13.36 9.85
C ALA A 262 5.56 14.42 9.14
N THR A 263 6.18 15.20 8.24
CA THR A 263 5.54 16.39 7.65
C THR A 263 5.34 16.32 6.14
N ASP A 264 6.08 15.48 5.38
CA ASP A 264 5.86 15.34 3.93
C ASP A 264 5.51 13.90 3.54
N GLU A 265 4.31 13.73 2.96
CA GLU A 265 3.82 12.48 2.37
C GLU A 265 4.75 11.89 1.28
N ARG A 266 5.66 12.71 0.74
CA ARG A 266 6.61 12.32 -0.31
C ARG A 266 7.93 11.76 0.23
N ASP A 267 8.14 11.75 1.55
CA ASP A 267 9.41 11.30 2.15
C ASP A 267 9.75 9.85 1.77
N LEU A 268 8.73 9.00 1.58
CA LEU A 268 8.92 7.60 1.19
C LEU A 268 8.87 7.34 -0.33
N LYS A 269 8.61 8.35 -1.16
CA LYS A 269 8.46 8.15 -2.61
C LYS A 269 9.72 7.59 -3.26
N LEU A 270 10.89 8.07 -2.85
CA LEU A 270 12.18 7.57 -3.34
C LEU A 270 12.43 6.14 -2.86
N CYS A 271 12.16 5.87 -1.57
CA CYS A 271 12.23 4.54 -0.99
C CYS A 271 11.40 3.54 -1.80
N VAL A 272 10.12 3.85 -2.06
CA VAL A 272 9.23 3.01 -2.88
C VAL A 272 9.82 2.76 -4.26
N HIS A 273 10.29 3.80 -4.95
CA HIS A 273 10.84 3.67 -6.30
C HIS A 273 12.07 2.76 -6.37
N VAL A 274 12.98 2.85 -5.39
CA VAL A 274 14.21 2.06 -5.35
C VAL A 274 13.95 0.63 -4.87
N VAL A 275 13.23 0.48 -3.76
CA VAL A 275 12.92 -0.82 -3.15
C VAL A 275 12.09 -1.69 -4.10
N LYS A 276 11.09 -1.10 -4.80
CA LYS A 276 10.28 -1.82 -5.80
C LYS A 276 11.12 -2.49 -6.89
N LYS A 277 12.22 -1.85 -7.33
CA LYS A 277 13.11 -2.45 -8.35
C LYS A 277 13.87 -3.66 -7.82
N LYS A 278 14.15 -3.68 -6.52
CA LYS A 278 14.90 -4.76 -5.83
C LYS A 278 13.97 -5.91 -5.39
N ALA A 279 12.71 -5.61 -5.07
CA ALA A 279 11.70 -6.59 -4.63
C ALA A 279 11.15 -7.48 -5.75
N ARG A 280 11.69 -7.40 -6.98
CA ARG A 280 11.20 -8.18 -8.14
C ARG A 280 11.32 -9.69 -7.99
N ASN A 281 12.09 -10.18 -7.02
CA ASN A 281 12.30 -11.61 -6.80
C ASN A 281 11.05 -12.35 -6.28
N ASP A 282 10.05 -11.64 -5.76
CA ASP A 282 8.83 -12.25 -5.20
C ASP A 282 7.68 -12.38 -6.22
N LEU A 283 7.92 -11.94 -7.47
CA LEU A 283 6.94 -11.94 -8.55
C LEU A 283 7.05 -13.21 -9.39
N VAL A 284 5.93 -13.90 -9.56
CA VAL A 284 5.77 -14.99 -10.52
C VAL A 284 4.86 -14.52 -11.64
N LEU A 285 5.38 -14.45 -12.86
CA LEU A 285 4.59 -14.09 -14.04
C LEU A 285 3.55 -15.18 -14.34
N LEU A 286 2.37 -14.77 -14.80
CA LEU A 286 1.27 -15.65 -15.18
C LEU A 286 1.03 -15.61 -16.69
#